data_AF-A0A956EDD0-F1
#
_entry.id   AF-A0A956EDD0-F1
#
_cell.length_a   1.000
_cell.length_b   1.000
_cell.length_c   1.000
_cell.angle_alpha   90.00
_cell.angle_beta   90.00
_cell.angle_gamma   90.00
#
_symmetry.space_group_name_H-M   'P 1'
#
loop_
_entity.id
_entity.type
_entity.pdbx_description
1 polymer ?
#
loop_
_entity_poly.entity_id
_entity_poly.type
_entity_poly.pdbx_seq_one_letter_code
_entity_poly.pdbx_strand_id
1 'polypeptide(L)'
;SSTAAIRAALEKRLEVLDLPSGQLSLFPEDIAEEWSALDGQEQLDTVLKARLKGLKDERKEVELLLSAARRCEALGPDLKATALLDWIQKLQREESSPLLKVLVFTEFIPSQQMLAEFLGQRGFTVVCLNGSLDLDERREVQRRFSTDAQVLISTDAGGEGLNLQFCHVVVNYDLPWNPMKLEQRIGRVDRIGQKHVVRALNFVLEDTVEWRIREVLEAKLQKILDEFGVDKLADVLDSEEGDVPFESLFVNAVLSPEDAEKRAEELAAQIRERAEASRTGAQLLSPVERLDPAAAQHVANHQMPFWTERLTLAYLASRQGEGASVTKGEVGYDLRWPDGTEVKAAVFGQAESERPGSSCLSLEDERIRALIKGLPIFAPGQPLPAVVVPGVSEKVAGTWSLWRISLQVGDGHRQRFVAVFVASDGRVLVPTARTIWDRLVELGDGVKTASTALDAQGAVEHYRAARVAAEEQGAPLFDELVSNHRASLERERKKGSYAFAARRRASERIGLPQVRAWRLRQLAEEERAWQAELAAREAILPELTCISMVRIEPLGTPT
;
A
#
# COMPACT_ATOMS: atom_id res chain seq x y z
N SER A 1 -33.90 3.43 3.26
CA SER A 1 -33.88 2.36 4.26
C SER A 1 -34.83 1.24 3.89
N SER A 2 -34.57 0.02 4.38
CA SER A 2 -35.46 -1.14 4.21
C SER A 2 -36.73 -1.03 5.06
N THR A 3 -37.77 -1.77 4.69
CA THR A 3 -38.99 -1.94 5.50
C THR A 3 -38.69 -2.40 6.93
N ALA A 4 -37.74 -3.33 7.11
CA ALA A 4 -37.31 -3.83 8.41
C ALA A 4 -36.65 -2.76 9.29
N ALA A 5 -35.78 -1.94 8.71
CA ALA A 5 -35.13 -0.83 9.42
C ALA A 5 -36.13 0.28 9.77
N ILE A 6 -37.06 0.60 8.85
CA ILE A 6 -38.14 1.57 9.12
C ILE A 6 -39.02 1.10 10.28
N ARG A 7 -39.43 -0.19 10.29
CA ARG A 7 -40.21 -0.77 11.39
C ARG A 7 -39.46 -0.68 12.72
N ALA A 8 -38.20 -1.12 12.76
CA ALA A 8 -37.39 -1.11 13.98
C ALA A 8 -37.22 0.33 14.54
N ALA A 9 -37.01 1.31 13.66
CA ALA A 9 -36.92 2.72 14.04
C ALA A 9 -38.25 3.25 14.62
N LEU A 10 -39.38 2.90 14.02
CA LEU A 10 -40.71 3.32 14.50
C LEU A 10 -41.09 2.65 15.83
N GLU A 11 -40.73 1.38 16.03
CA GLU A 11 -40.92 0.67 17.31
C GLU A 11 -40.13 1.34 18.42
N LYS A 12 -38.84 1.62 18.19
CA LYS A 12 -37.99 2.35 19.13
C LYS A 12 -38.52 3.76 19.41
N ARG A 13 -39.05 4.46 18.39
CA ARG A 13 -39.67 5.77 18.57
C ARG A 13 -40.91 5.69 19.46
N LEU A 14 -41.74 4.68 19.28
CA LEU A 14 -42.93 4.46 20.11
C LEU A 14 -42.55 4.18 21.57
N GLU A 15 -41.52 3.36 21.81
CA GLU A 15 -40.97 3.11 23.15
C GLU A 15 -40.46 4.39 23.82
N VAL A 16 -39.77 5.25 23.07
CA VAL A 16 -39.31 6.56 23.59
C VAL A 16 -40.47 7.48 23.94
N LEU A 17 -41.57 7.43 23.19
CA LEU A 17 -42.79 8.19 23.48
C LEU A 17 -43.58 7.64 24.68
N ASP A 18 -43.37 6.38 25.07
CA ASP A 18 -43.96 5.75 26.26
C ASP A 18 -43.21 6.12 27.57
N LEU A 19 -42.01 6.72 27.48
CA LEU A 19 -41.24 7.15 28.65
C LEU A 19 -41.83 8.42 29.30
N PRO A 20 -41.87 8.53 30.65
CA PRO A 20 -42.35 9.73 31.33
C PRO A 20 -41.52 10.97 30.98
N SER A 21 -42.21 12.09 30.74
CA SER A 21 -41.68 13.36 30.21
C SER A 21 -40.56 14.04 31.02
N GLY A 22 -40.15 13.46 32.16
CA GLY A 22 -39.19 14.02 33.11
C GLY A 22 -37.73 13.58 32.94
N GLN A 23 -37.38 12.78 31.93
CA GLN A 23 -36.03 12.24 31.76
C GLN A 23 -35.29 12.64 30.47
N LEU A 24 -35.87 13.56 29.68
CA LEU A 24 -35.32 13.96 28.39
C LEU A 24 -34.99 15.45 28.38
N SER A 25 -34.01 15.82 29.18
CA SER A 25 -33.24 17.04 28.95
C SER A 25 -31.78 16.64 28.79
N LEU A 26 -31.21 16.97 27.64
CA LEU A 26 -29.85 17.48 27.42
C LEU A 26 -29.58 17.33 25.91
N PHE A 27 -29.79 18.42 25.19
CA PHE A 27 -29.05 18.65 23.95
C PHE A 27 -27.69 19.21 24.39
N PRO A 28 -26.56 18.61 24.02
CA PRO A 28 -25.34 19.38 23.83
C PRO A 28 -25.56 20.29 22.62
N GLU A 29 -25.24 21.58 22.72
CA GLU A 29 -25.27 22.48 21.55
C GLU A 29 -24.19 22.12 20.51
N ASP A 30 -23.25 21.23 20.84
CA ASP A 30 -22.06 20.88 20.06
C ASP A 30 -22.13 19.48 19.39
N ILE A 31 -23.28 19.07 18.85
CA ILE A 31 -23.42 17.77 18.17
C ILE A 31 -22.69 17.74 16.80
N ALA A 32 -22.35 18.89 16.23
CA ALA A 32 -21.73 18.96 14.90
C ALA A 32 -20.36 18.27 14.81
N GLU A 33 -19.56 18.27 15.90
CA GLU A 33 -18.21 17.69 15.89
C GLU A 33 -18.19 16.16 16.01
N GLU A 34 -19.20 15.53 16.63
CA GLU A 34 -19.26 14.07 16.82
C GLU A 34 -20.25 13.36 15.87
N TRP A 35 -21.11 14.10 15.14
CA TRP A 35 -22.15 13.51 14.27
C TRP A 35 -21.60 12.66 13.13
N SER A 36 -20.45 13.03 12.58
CA SER A 36 -19.81 12.31 11.47
C SER A 36 -19.28 10.94 11.90
N ALA A 37 -18.90 10.79 13.18
CA ALA A 37 -18.43 9.56 13.79
C ALA A 37 -19.56 8.57 14.13
N LEU A 38 -20.81 9.05 14.19
CA LEU A 38 -21.97 8.20 14.42
C LEU A 38 -22.31 7.36 13.19
N ASP A 39 -22.75 6.13 13.41
CA ASP A 39 -23.36 5.33 12.35
C ASP A 39 -24.78 5.81 12.01
N GLY A 40 -25.35 5.40 10.87
CA GLY A 40 -26.67 5.88 10.46
C GLY A 40 -27.80 5.53 11.43
N GLN A 41 -27.65 4.47 12.24
CA GLN A 41 -28.61 4.11 13.28
C GLN A 41 -28.54 5.09 14.46
N GLU A 42 -27.33 5.46 14.90
CA GLU A 42 -27.08 6.44 15.95
C GLU A 42 -27.50 7.86 15.55
N GLN A 43 -27.25 8.23 14.28
CA GLN A 43 -27.72 9.50 13.70
C GLN A 43 -29.26 9.57 13.74
N LEU A 44 -29.93 8.52 13.28
CA LEU A 44 -31.39 8.43 13.30
C LEU A 44 -31.93 8.53 14.74
N ASP A 45 -31.34 7.81 15.69
CA ASP A 45 -31.73 7.87 17.10
C ASP A 45 -31.63 9.30 17.66
N THR A 46 -30.62 10.06 17.26
CA THR A 46 -30.40 11.43 17.70
C THR A 46 -31.43 12.39 17.09
N VAL A 47 -31.73 12.27 15.79
CA VAL A 47 -32.83 13.03 15.14
C VAL A 47 -34.16 12.74 15.82
N LEU A 48 -34.45 11.46 16.08
CA LEU A 48 -35.70 11.06 16.74
C LEU A 48 -35.82 11.74 18.11
N LYS A 49 -34.79 11.71 18.96
CA LYS A 49 -34.80 12.39 20.27
C LYS A 49 -35.06 13.89 20.18
N ALA A 50 -34.63 14.56 19.11
CA ALA A 50 -34.78 16.00 18.94
C ALA A 50 -36.24 16.47 18.72
N ARG A 51 -37.10 15.62 18.12
CA ARG A 51 -38.46 15.99 17.70
C ARG A 51 -39.52 15.93 18.82
N LEU A 52 -39.23 16.40 20.03
CA LEU A 52 -40.12 16.31 21.20
C LEU A 52 -41.22 17.40 21.28
N LYS A 53 -41.25 18.39 20.38
CA LYS A 53 -42.28 19.45 20.38
C LYS A 53 -43.46 19.11 19.45
N GLY A 54 -44.39 18.29 19.94
CA GLY A 54 -45.63 17.96 19.21
C GLY A 54 -46.44 16.78 19.76
N LEU A 55 -46.42 16.56 21.07
CA LEU A 55 -46.64 15.26 21.72
C LEU A 55 -48.05 14.62 21.64
N LYS A 56 -49.09 15.27 21.10
CA LYS A 56 -50.45 14.69 21.11
C LYS A 56 -50.88 14.05 19.79
N ASP A 57 -50.42 14.56 18.66
CA ASP A 57 -50.76 14.00 17.33
C ASP A 57 -49.67 13.06 16.78
N GLU A 58 -48.42 13.23 17.23
CA GLU A 58 -47.27 12.43 16.76
C GLU A 58 -47.42 10.92 17.07
N ARG A 59 -47.96 10.54 18.24
CA ARG A 59 -48.11 9.13 18.60
C ARG A 59 -49.00 8.38 17.60
N LYS A 60 -50.15 8.96 17.26
CA LYS A 60 -51.10 8.36 16.31
C LYS A 60 -50.46 8.20 14.94
N GLU A 61 -49.64 9.16 14.54
CA GLU A 61 -48.91 9.14 13.29
C GLU A 61 -47.84 8.04 13.27
N VAL A 62 -47.05 7.90 14.35
CA VAL A 62 -46.07 6.82 14.50
C VAL A 62 -46.73 5.44 14.51
N GLU A 63 -47.85 5.27 15.23
CA GLU A 63 -48.62 4.02 15.23
C GLU A 63 -49.19 3.70 13.83
N LEU A 64 -49.69 4.72 13.11
CA LEU A 64 -50.17 4.57 11.74
C LEU A 64 -49.05 4.11 10.81
N LEU A 65 -47.88 4.77 10.87
CA LEU A 65 -46.70 4.43 10.07
C LEU A 65 -46.17 3.02 10.41
N LEU A 66 -46.15 2.67 11.70
CA LEU A 66 -45.72 1.34 12.15
C LEU A 66 -46.68 0.26 11.63
N SER A 67 -47.98 0.53 11.66
CA SER A 67 -48.98 -0.38 11.08
C SER A 67 -48.78 -0.55 9.57
N ALA A 68 -48.40 0.53 8.86
CA ALA A 68 -48.10 0.48 7.44
C ALA A 68 -46.84 -0.34 7.16
N ALA A 69 -45.75 -0.12 7.92
CA ALA A 69 -44.51 -0.88 7.79
C ALA A 69 -44.74 -2.39 8.00
N ARG A 70 -45.50 -2.78 9.03
CA ARG A 70 -45.88 -4.18 9.28
C ARG A 70 -46.72 -4.79 8.16
N ARG A 71 -47.66 -4.02 7.59
CA ARG A 71 -48.43 -4.47 6.43
C ARG A 71 -47.54 -4.69 5.21
N CYS A 72 -46.58 -3.79 4.96
CA CYS A 72 -45.64 -3.93 3.85
C CYS A 72 -44.76 -5.18 3.99
N GLU A 73 -44.21 -5.45 5.18
CA GLU A 73 -43.45 -6.68 5.45
C GLU A 73 -44.30 -7.94 5.24
N ALA A 74 -45.60 -7.90 5.60
CA ALA A 74 -46.51 -9.03 5.43
C ALA A 74 -46.93 -9.26 3.96
N LEU A 75 -46.90 -8.22 3.12
CA LEU A 75 -47.32 -8.30 1.71
C LEU A 75 -46.30 -9.00 0.82
N GLY A 76 -45.02 -9.00 1.19
CA GLY A 76 -43.98 -9.63 0.40
C GLY A 76 -42.58 -9.14 0.72
N PRO A 77 -41.58 -9.57 -0.07
CA PRO A 77 -40.20 -9.15 0.12
C PRO A 77 -40.00 -7.66 -0.15
N ASP A 78 -39.00 -7.08 0.50
CA ASP A 78 -38.62 -5.69 0.30
C ASP A 78 -38.29 -5.40 -1.19
N LEU A 79 -38.76 -4.27 -1.69
CA LEU A 79 -38.59 -3.87 -3.10
C LEU A 79 -37.10 -3.73 -3.47
N LYS A 80 -36.31 -3.08 -2.60
CA LYS A 80 -34.86 -2.95 -2.83
C LYS A 80 -34.16 -4.30 -2.75
N ALA A 81 -34.61 -5.22 -1.90
CA ALA A 81 -34.03 -6.57 -1.83
C ALA A 81 -34.31 -7.38 -3.10
N THR A 82 -35.49 -7.22 -3.68
CA THR A 82 -35.84 -7.82 -4.97
C THR A 82 -34.98 -7.23 -6.11
N ALA A 83 -34.85 -5.90 -6.15
CA ALA A 83 -33.97 -5.24 -7.12
C ALA A 83 -32.49 -5.64 -6.96
N LEU A 84 -32.02 -5.84 -5.72
CA LEU A 84 -30.67 -6.33 -5.43
C LEU A 84 -30.45 -7.70 -6.08
N LEU A 85 -31.38 -8.63 -5.88
CA LEU A 85 -31.31 -9.97 -6.47
C LEU A 85 -31.25 -9.90 -8.00
N ASP A 86 -32.12 -9.10 -8.62
CA ASP A 86 -32.16 -8.96 -10.08
C ASP A 86 -30.84 -8.41 -10.63
N TRP A 87 -30.25 -7.42 -9.94
CA TRP A 87 -28.94 -6.89 -10.29
C TRP A 87 -27.84 -7.92 -10.13
N ILE A 88 -27.78 -8.65 -9.01
CA ILE A 88 -26.78 -9.71 -8.80
C ILE A 88 -26.86 -10.74 -9.93
N GLN A 89 -28.06 -11.24 -10.25
CA GLN A 89 -28.25 -12.23 -11.32
C GLN A 89 -27.90 -11.67 -12.70
N LYS A 90 -28.20 -10.40 -12.96
CA LYS A 90 -27.81 -9.72 -14.20
C LYS A 90 -26.28 -9.66 -14.33
N LEU A 91 -25.58 -9.24 -13.29
CA LEU A 91 -24.12 -9.16 -13.28
C LEU A 91 -23.46 -10.54 -13.43
N GLN A 92 -23.99 -11.56 -12.74
CA GLN A 92 -23.51 -12.93 -12.90
C GLN A 92 -23.63 -13.44 -14.34
N ARG A 93 -24.71 -13.08 -15.05
CA ARG A 93 -24.90 -13.43 -16.47
C ARG A 93 -23.95 -12.64 -17.38
N GLU A 94 -23.82 -11.34 -17.16
CA GLU A 94 -22.94 -10.46 -17.95
C GLU A 94 -21.47 -10.91 -17.87
N GLU A 95 -21.01 -11.32 -16.69
CA GLU A 95 -19.62 -11.72 -16.46
C GLU A 95 -19.37 -13.22 -16.60
N SER A 96 -20.41 -14.01 -16.89
CA SER A 96 -20.34 -15.49 -16.91
C SER A 96 -19.72 -16.08 -15.62
N SER A 97 -20.00 -15.45 -14.48
CA SER A 97 -19.40 -15.79 -13.18
C SER A 97 -20.50 -16.13 -12.16
N PRO A 98 -20.83 -17.42 -11.98
CA PRO A 98 -21.83 -17.84 -10.99
C PRO A 98 -21.41 -17.52 -9.53
N LEU A 99 -20.10 -17.42 -9.28
CA LEU A 99 -19.53 -17.15 -7.96
C LEU A 99 -19.09 -15.69 -7.80
N LEU A 100 -19.71 -14.78 -8.55
CA LEU A 100 -19.47 -13.34 -8.43
C LEU A 100 -19.59 -12.88 -6.98
N LYS A 101 -18.54 -12.21 -6.50
CA LYS A 101 -18.51 -11.64 -5.15
C LYS A 101 -19.13 -10.24 -5.17
N VAL A 102 -20.03 -10.00 -4.23
CA VAL A 102 -20.79 -8.75 -4.11
C VAL A 102 -20.69 -8.21 -2.70
N LEU A 103 -20.25 -6.96 -2.59
CA LEU A 103 -20.19 -6.23 -1.32
C LEU A 103 -21.42 -5.33 -1.20
N VAL A 104 -22.24 -5.55 -0.18
CA VAL A 104 -23.46 -4.77 0.08
C VAL A 104 -23.26 -3.94 1.35
N PHE A 105 -23.41 -2.62 1.24
CA PHE A 105 -23.39 -1.70 2.38
C PHE A 105 -24.80 -1.31 2.80
N THR A 106 -25.03 -1.30 4.11
CA THR A 106 -26.26 -0.84 4.75
C THR A 106 -25.93 -0.09 6.04
N GLU A 107 -26.66 0.96 6.38
CA GLU A 107 -26.46 1.66 7.66
C GLU A 107 -27.08 0.92 8.85
N PHE A 108 -28.08 0.06 8.58
CA PHE A 108 -28.94 -0.50 9.62
C PHE A 108 -28.73 -2.00 9.79
N ILE A 109 -28.51 -2.45 11.04
CA ILE A 109 -28.42 -3.88 11.40
C ILE A 109 -29.71 -4.65 11.05
N PRO A 110 -30.93 -4.13 11.28
CA PRO A 110 -32.16 -4.80 10.83
C PRO A 110 -32.20 -5.06 9.32
N SER A 111 -31.74 -4.11 8.49
CA SER A 111 -31.59 -4.31 7.05
C SER A 111 -30.58 -5.42 6.74
N GLN A 112 -29.44 -5.45 7.43
CA GLN A 112 -28.42 -6.49 7.26
C GLN A 112 -28.97 -7.88 7.53
N GLN A 113 -29.70 -8.06 8.64
CA GLN A 113 -30.31 -9.34 9.01
C GLN A 113 -31.36 -9.78 7.99
N MET A 114 -32.24 -8.86 7.59
CA MET A 114 -33.27 -9.12 6.57
C MET A 114 -32.66 -9.56 5.24
N LEU A 115 -31.62 -8.86 4.77
CA LEU A 115 -30.94 -9.19 3.52
C LEU A 115 -30.21 -10.53 3.58
N ALA A 116 -29.58 -10.85 4.71
CA ALA A 116 -28.90 -12.12 4.92
C ALA A 116 -29.87 -13.30 4.82
N GLU A 117 -31.05 -13.18 5.45
CA GLU A 117 -32.11 -14.19 5.35
C GLU A 117 -32.68 -14.26 3.92
N PHE A 118 -33.01 -13.12 3.33
CA PHE A 118 -33.62 -13.03 2.00
C PHE A 118 -32.75 -13.67 0.90
N LEU A 119 -31.45 -13.39 0.91
CA LEU A 119 -30.48 -13.94 -0.05
C LEU A 119 -30.12 -15.39 0.29
N GLY A 120 -29.98 -15.73 1.58
CA GLY A 120 -29.71 -17.09 2.03
C GLY A 120 -30.80 -18.08 1.64
N GLN A 121 -32.08 -17.71 1.77
CA GLN A 121 -33.22 -18.51 1.31
C GLN A 121 -33.23 -18.76 -0.21
N ARG A 122 -32.47 -17.96 -0.98
CA ARG A 122 -32.35 -18.06 -2.44
C ARG A 122 -31.05 -18.73 -2.90
N GLY A 123 -30.31 -19.34 -1.96
CA GLY A 123 -29.13 -20.15 -2.25
C GLY A 123 -27.80 -19.40 -2.31
N PHE A 124 -27.77 -18.12 -1.91
CA PHE A 124 -26.51 -17.38 -1.81
C PHE A 124 -25.81 -17.69 -0.50
N THR A 125 -24.48 -17.82 -0.55
CA THR A 125 -23.64 -17.86 0.64
C THR A 125 -23.36 -16.44 1.12
N VAL A 126 -23.95 -16.08 2.26
CA VAL A 126 -23.89 -14.73 2.81
C VAL A 126 -23.09 -14.71 4.11
N VAL A 127 -22.26 -13.67 4.28
CA VAL A 127 -21.61 -13.34 5.55
C VAL A 127 -21.92 -11.89 5.93
N CYS A 128 -21.99 -11.62 7.23
CA CYS A 128 -22.34 -10.32 7.78
C CYS A 128 -21.16 -9.75 8.55
N LEU A 129 -20.94 -8.44 8.42
CA LEU A 129 -19.89 -7.72 9.13
C LEU A 129 -20.47 -6.45 9.75
N ASN A 130 -20.35 -6.30 11.06
CA ASN A 130 -20.84 -5.12 11.77
C ASN A 130 -19.97 -4.85 13.01
N GLY A 131 -20.21 -3.71 13.67
CA GLY A 131 -19.41 -3.23 14.79
C GLY A 131 -19.40 -4.14 16.03
N SER A 132 -20.38 -5.04 16.16
CA SER A 132 -20.48 -5.94 17.31
C SER A 132 -19.50 -7.13 17.29
N LEU A 133 -18.88 -7.40 16.13
CA LEU A 133 -17.92 -8.49 15.98
C LEU A 133 -16.54 -8.13 16.54
N ASP A 134 -15.90 -9.09 17.21
CA ASP A 134 -14.52 -8.95 17.67
C ASP A 134 -13.50 -9.07 16.51
N LEU A 135 -12.22 -8.85 16.82
CA LEU A 135 -11.16 -8.84 15.80
C LEU A 135 -11.01 -10.19 15.07
N ASP A 136 -11.18 -11.31 15.78
CA ASP A 136 -10.98 -12.65 15.22
C ASP A 136 -12.19 -13.09 14.40
N GLU A 137 -13.41 -12.75 14.85
CA GLU A 137 -14.64 -12.92 14.09
C GLU A 137 -14.61 -12.09 12.79
N ARG A 138 -14.16 -10.83 12.85
CA ARG A 138 -13.99 -9.99 11.66
C ARG A 138 -13.03 -10.61 10.64
N ARG A 139 -11.91 -11.19 11.11
CA ARG A 139 -10.93 -11.88 10.24
C ARG A 139 -11.54 -13.13 9.61
N GLU A 140 -12.29 -13.91 10.36
CA GLU A 140 -12.95 -15.11 9.85
C GLU A 140 -14.02 -14.77 8.80
N VAL A 141 -14.82 -13.72 9.03
CA VAL A 141 -15.78 -13.22 8.03
C VAL A 141 -15.09 -12.80 6.74
N GLN A 142 -13.97 -12.06 6.83
CA GLN A 142 -13.18 -11.66 5.66
C GLN A 142 -12.60 -12.85 4.92
N ARG A 143 -12.06 -13.84 5.65
CA ARG A 143 -11.54 -15.08 5.08
C ARG A 143 -12.64 -15.85 4.35
N ARG A 144 -13.81 -16.01 4.96
CA ARG A 144 -14.96 -16.67 4.33
C ARG A 144 -15.46 -15.90 3.12
N PHE A 145 -15.43 -14.56 3.14
CA PHE A 145 -15.80 -13.76 1.98
C PHE A 145 -14.79 -13.88 0.84
N SER A 146 -13.49 -13.99 1.12
CA SER A 146 -12.50 -14.19 0.07
C SER A 146 -12.54 -15.59 -0.54
N THR A 147 -12.90 -16.61 0.25
CA THR A 147 -13.00 -18.01 -0.24
C THR A 147 -14.40 -18.33 -0.74
N ASP A 148 -15.34 -18.59 0.17
CA ASP A 148 -16.54 -19.40 -0.09
C ASP A 148 -17.80 -18.58 -0.27
N ALA A 149 -17.90 -17.43 0.41
CA ALA A 149 -19.09 -16.60 0.39
C ALA A 149 -19.17 -15.71 -0.86
N GLN A 150 -20.37 -15.62 -1.42
CA GLN A 150 -20.69 -14.79 -2.58
C GLN A 150 -21.06 -13.36 -2.18
N VAL A 151 -21.69 -13.17 -1.01
CA VAL A 151 -22.18 -11.85 -0.58
C VAL A 151 -21.65 -11.51 0.81
N LEU A 152 -21.05 -10.33 0.93
CA LEU A 152 -20.74 -9.71 2.21
C LEU A 152 -21.68 -8.53 2.43
N ILE A 153 -22.45 -8.56 3.51
CA ILE A 153 -23.29 -7.44 3.92
C ILE A 153 -22.61 -6.74 5.09
N SER A 154 -22.14 -5.50 4.89
CA SER A 154 -21.40 -4.73 5.89
C SER A 154 -22.20 -3.50 6.36
N THR A 155 -22.13 -3.23 7.66
CA THR A 155 -22.41 -1.87 8.16
C THR A 155 -21.15 -1.00 8.09
N ASP A 156 -21.31 0.32 8.18
CA ASP A 156 -20.17 1.26 8.13
C ASP A 156 -19.15 0.96 9.25
N ALA A 157 -19.63 0.82 10.49
CA ALA A 157 -18.80 0.50 11.65
C ALA A 157 -18.03 -0.84 11.54
N GLY A 158 -18.55 -1.79 10.76
CA GLY A 158 -17.87 -3.07 10.51
C GLY A 158 -16.91 -3.05 9.32
N GLY A 159 -17.12 -2.15 8.37
CA GLY A 159 -16.44 -2.10 7.07
C GLY A 159 -15.20 -1.21 7.01
N GLU A 160 -14.93 -0.43 8.07
CA GLU A 160 -13.78 0.47 8.11
C GLU A 160 -12.44 -0.27 8.09
N GLY A 161 -11.48 0.28 7.33
CA GLY A 161 -10.11 -0.22 7.26
C GLY A 161 -9.92 -1.50 6.43
N LEU A 162 -10.96 -2.06 5.82
CA LEU A 162 -10.86 -3.33 5.10
C LEU A 162 -10.29 -3.15 3.69
N ASN A 163 -9.47 -4.12 3.27
CA ASN A 163 -9.03 -4.26 1.88
C ASN A 163 -9.83 -5.39 1.20
N LEU A 164 -10.73 -5.03 0.29
CA LEU A 164 -11.63 -5.95 -0.40
C LEU A 164 -11.41 -5.94 -1.93
N GLN A 165 -10.19 -5.64 -2.38
CA GLN A 165 -9.79 -5.57 -3.80
C GLN A 165 -10.04 -6.85 -4.63
N PHE A 166 -10.31 -8.00 -3.99
CA PHE A 166 -10.70 -9.24 -4.68
C PHE A 166 -12.17 -9.24 -5.13
N CYS A 167 -12.97 -8.30 -4.65
CA CYS A 167 -14.31 -8.00 -5.13
C CYS A 167 -14.23 -6.87 -6.16
N HIS A 168 -15.27 -6.67 -6.98
CA HIS A 168 -15.38 -5.49 -7.87
C HIS A 168 -16.82 -4.98 -8.02
N VAL A 169 -17.78 -5.57 -7.29
CA VAL A 169 -19.17 -5.12 -7.28
C VAL A 169 -19.52 -4.62 -5.88
N VAL A 170 -19.88 -3.34 -5.80
CA VAL A 170 -20.29 -2.66 -4.57
C VAL A 170 -21.75 -2.22 -4.73
N VAL A 171 -22.58 -2.53 -3.74
CA VAL A 171 -23.99 -2.10 -3.70
C VAL A 171 -24.22 -1.30 -2.43
N ASN A 172 -24.53 -0.03 -2.58
CA ASN A 172 -24.99 0.81 -1.48
C ASN A 172 -26.50 0.68 -1.37
N TYR A 173 -26.96 -0.20 -0.49
CA TYR A 173 -28.37 -0.48 -0.27
C TYR A 173 -29.08 0.73 0.35
N ASP A 174 -28.42 1.33 1.34
CA ASP A 174 -28.74 2.61 1.92
C ASP A 174 -27.54 3.52 1.76
N LEU A 175 -27.79 4.73 1.27
CA LEU A 175 -26.75 5.68 0.93
C LEU A 175 -26.53 6.63 2.10
N PRO A 176 -25.27 6.94 2.44
CA PRO A 176 -24.97 7.83 3.54
C PRO A 176 -25.31 9.28 3.19
N TRP A 177 -25.53 10.07 4.24
CA TRP A 177 -25.79 11.51 4.17
C TRP A 177 -24.55 12.29 3.70
N ASN A 178 -23.37 11.72 3.94
CA ASN A 178 -22.09 12.29 3.53
C ASN A 178 -21.55 11.58 2.27
N PRO A 179 -21.40 12.27 1.13
CA PRO A 179 -20.79 11.70 -0.09
C PRO A 179 -19.39 11.13 0.13
N MET A 180 -18.63 11.62 1.12
CA MET A 180 -17.33 11.06 1.47
C MET A 180 -17.41 9.65 2.02
N LYS A 181 -18.44 9.33 2.83
CA LYS A 181 -18.67 7.96 3.28
C LYS A 181 -18.95 7.03 2.08
N LEU A 182 -19.70 7.51 1.09
CA LEU A 182 -19.96 6.77 -0.14
C LEU A 182 -18.68 6.48 -0.93
N GLU A 183 -17.84 7.51 -1.13
CA GLU A 183 -16.56 7.36 -1.83
C GLU A 183 -15.61 6.42 -1.07
N GLN A 184 -15.57 6.51 0.27
CA GLN A 184 -14.78 5.60 1.10
C GLN A 184 -15.26 4.14 0.99
N ARG A 185 -16.57 3.91 0.89
CA ARG A 185 -17.15 2.57 0.64
C ARG A 185 -16.70 2.00 -0.70
N ILE A 186 -16.77 2.80 -1.76
CA ILE A 186 -16.29 2.41 -3.10
C ILE A 186 -14.78 2.17 -3.07
N GLY A 187 -14.03 3.05 -2.41
CA GLY A 187 -12.59 2.94 -2.19
C GLY A 187 -12.13 1.76 -1.32
N ARG A 188 -13.05 0.93 -0.77
CA ARG A 188 -12.68 -0.39 -0.21
C ARG A 188 -12.31 -1.40 -1.29
N VAL A 189 -12.80 -1.16 -2.51
CA VAL A 189 -12.70 -2.05 -3.67
C VAL A 189 -12.01 -1.38 -4.85
N ASP A 190 -12.28 -0.08 -5.07
CA ASP A 190 -11.61 0.74 -6.07
C ASP A 190 -10.29 1.31 -5.53
N ARG A 191 -9.23 0.54 -5.72
CA ARG A 191 -7.87 0.89 -5.30
C ARG A 191 -6.88 0.48 -6.39
N ILE A 192 -5.70 1.11 -6.38
CA ILE A 192 -4.59 0.74 -7.25
C ILE A 192 -4.32 -0.77 -7.12
N GLY A 193 -4.31 -1.48 -8.26
CA GLY A 193 -4.17 -2.93 -8.33
C GLY A 193 -5.47 -3.71 -8.63
N GLN A 194 -6.63 -3.04 -8.64
CA GLN A 194 -7.90 -3.64 -9.07
C GLN A 194 -7.85 -4.02 -10.56
N LYS A 195 -8.19 -5.29 -10.87
CA LYS A 195 -8.08 -5.88 -12.22
C LYS A 195 -9.38 -5.80 -13.02
N HIS A 196 -10.51 -5.60 -12.34
CA HIS A 196 -11.84 -5.51 -12.94
C HIS A 196 -12.39 -4.09 -12.84
N VAL A 197 -13.25 -3.71 -13.79
CA VAL A 197 -13.98 -2.44 -13.69
C VAL A 197 -14.90 -2.51 -12.47
N VAL A 198 -14.72 -1.59 -11.52
CA VAL A 198 -15.56 -1.53 -10.32
C VAL A 198 -16.96 -1.06 -10.70
N ARG A 199 -17.98 -1.83 -10.28
CA ARG A 199 -19.39 -1.50 -10.47
C ARG A 199 -20.00 -1.10 -9.13
N ALA A 200 -20.21 0.20 -8.94
CA ALA A 200 -20.93 0.73 -7.79
C ALA A 200 -22.42 0.93 -8.14
N LEU A 201 -23.32 0.29 -7.40
CA LEU A 201 -24.77 0.41 -7.52
C LEU A 201 -25.34 1.14 -6.32
N ASN A 202 -26.00 2.27 -6.55
CA ASN A 202 -26.56 3.13 -5.50
C ASN A 202 -28.10 3.03 -5.51
N PHE A 203 -28.70 2.50 -4.44
CA PHE A 203 -30.13 2.27 -4.39
C PHE A 203 -30.87 3.43 -3.70
N VAL A 204 -31.76 4.07 -4.46
CA VAL A 204 -32.64 5.16 -4.00
C VAL A 204 -34.09 4.80 -4.31
N LEU A 205 -35.01 5.28 -3.47
CA LEU A 205 -36.44 5.24 -3.77
C LEU A 205 -36.85 6.54 -4.47
N GLU A 206 -37.52 6.41 -5.60
CA GLU A 206 -38.09 7.55 -6.35
C GLU A 206 -39.09 8.34 -5.47
N ASP A 207 -39.31 9.61 -5.81
CA ASP A 207 -40.22 10.52 -5.11
C ASP A 207 -39.91 10.79 -3.62
N THR A 208 -38.66 10.58 -3.20
CA THR A 208 -38.20 10.94 -1.84
C THR A 208 -37.48 12.29 -1.82
N VAL A 209 -37.53 13.00 -0.68
CA VAL A 209 -36.76 14.24 -0.47
C VAL A 209 -35.25 13.97 -0.60
N GLU A 210 -34.80 12.81 -0.13
CA GLU A 210 -33.42 12.33 -0.26
C GLU A 210 -32.98 12.23 -1.73
N TRP A 211 -33.85 11.71 -2.61
CA TRP A 211 -33.57 11.60 -4.04
C TRP A 211 -33.36 12.98 -4.68
N ARG A 212 -34.24 13.95 -4.40
CA ARG A 212 -34.16 15.31 -4.96
C ARG A 212 -32.86 16.02 -4.59
N ILE A 213 -32.46 15.94 -3.31
CA ILE A 213 -31.22 16.57 -2.83
C ILE A 213 -30.00 15.94 -3.51
N ARG A 214 -29.98 14.60 -3.60
CA ARG A 214 -28.87 13.89 -4.24
C ARG A 214 -28.74 14.20 -5.71
N GLU A 215 -29.84 14.26 -6.45
CA GLU A 215 -29.82 14.56 -7.87
C GLU A 215 -29.13 15.90 -8.14
N VAL A 216 -29.47 16.94 -7.37
CA VAL A 216 -28.84 18.26 -7.49
C VAL A 216 -27.37 18.22 -7.09
N LEU A 217 -27.05 17.60 -5.94
CA LEU A 217 -25.69 17.57 -5.42
C LEU A 217 -24.74 16.79 -6.34
N GLU A 218 -25.11 15.57 -6.75
CA GLU A 218 -24.31 14.71 -7.62
C GLU A 218 -24.09 15.36 -8.99
N ALA A 219 -25.12 15.95 -9.60
CA ALA A 219 -24.99 16.62 -10.89
C ALA A 219 -24.04 17.83 -10.84
N LYS A 220 -24.00 18.56 -9.71
CA LYS A 220 -23.12 19.71 -9.53
C LYS A 220 -21.70 19.26 -9.20
N LEU A 221 -21.54 18.27 -8.33
CA LEU A 221 -20.24 17.68 -8.00
C LEU A 221 -19.57 17.08 -9.24
N GLN A 222 -20.31 16.39 -10.10
CA GLN A 222 -19.76 15.85 -11.35
C GLN A 222 -19.22 16.96 -12.25
N LYS A 223 -19.95 18.07 -12.41
CA LYS A 223 -19.48 19.22 -13.19
C LYS A 223 -18.20 19.82 -12.61
N ILE A 224 -18.10 19.90 -11.28
CA ILE A 224 -16.88 20.35 -10.60
C ILE A 224 -15.74 19.37 -10.95
N LEU A 225 -15.92 18.07 -10.76
CA LEU A 225 -14.90 17.07 -11.09
C LEU A 225 -14.39 17.18 -12.54
N ASP A 226 -15.32 17.30 -13.50
CA ASP A 226 -15.00 17.48 -14.92
C ASP A 226 -14.19 18.78 -15.19
N GLU A 227 -14.54 19.89 -14.52
CA GLU A 227 -13.85 21.19 -14.64
C GLU A 227 -12.41 21.15 -14.07
N PHE A 228 -12.22 20.44 -12.95
CA PHE A 228 -10.92 20.34 -12.29
C PHE A 228 -10.03 19.23 -12.88
N GLY A 229 -10.57 18.34 -13.71
CA GLY A 229 -9.85 17.20 -14.28
C GLY A 229 -9.43 16.19 -13.21
N VAL A 230 -10.27 16.06 -12.19
CA VAL A 230 -10.05 15.20 -11.02
C VAL A 230 -11.12 14.12 -11.07
N ASP A 231 -10.71 12.86 -11.01
CA ASP A 231 -11.63 11.73 -11.15
C ASP A 231 -12.33 11.37 -9.83
N LYS A 232 -11.81 11.84 -8.68
CA LYS A 232 -12.30 11.47 -7.34
C LYS A 232 -12.71 12.68 -6.52
N LEU A 233 -13.91 12.58 -5.93
CA LEU A 233 -14.45 13.59 -5.03
C LEU A 233 -13.57 13.79 -3.78
N ALA A 234 -12.88 12.74 -3.34
CA ALA A 234 -11.94 12.80 -2.22
C ALA A 234 -10.80 13.79 -2.47
N ASP A 235 -10.23 13.81 -3.68
CA ASP A 235 -9.07 14.67 -4.01
C ASP A 235 -9.41 16.17 -3.97
N VAL A 236 -10.70 16.51 -4.11
CA VAL A 236 -11.21 17.89 -3.99
C VAL A 236 -11.52 18.26 -2.54
N LEU A 237 -11.96 17.28 -1.74
CA LEU A 237 -12.47 17.49 -0.38
C LEU A 237 -11.42 17.24 0.72
N ASP A 238 -10.29 16.60 0.41
CA ASP A 238 -9.18 16.30 1.34
C ASP A 238 -8.31 17.54 1.66
N SER A 239 -8.87 18.75 1.57
CA SER A 239 -8.16 19.97 1.94
C SER A 239 -8.05 20.11 3.46
N GLU A 240 -6.87 20.48 3.96
CA GLU A 240 -6.56 20.65 5.40
C GLU A 240 -7.48 21.65 6.16
N GLU A 241 -8.35 22.38 5.46
CA GLU A 241 -9.26 23.39 6.01
C GLU A 241 -10.72 22.88 6.15
N GLY A 242 -10.93 21.96 7.09
CA GLY A 242 -12.21 21.68 7.74
C GLY A 242 -13.27 20.91 6.93
N ASP A 243 -14.09 20.13 7.64
CA ASP A 243 -15.16 19.32 7.04
C ASP A 243 -16.22 20.18 6.31
N VAL A 244 -16.67 19.70 5.15
CA VAL A 244 -17.86 20.23 4.46
C VAL A 244 -19.10 19.64 5.14
N PRO A 245 -20.04 20.45 5.67
CA PRO A 245 -21.11 19.96 6.55
C PRO A 245 -22.30 19.39 5.74
N PHE A 246 -22.07 18.34 4.95
CA PHE A 246 -23.09 17.68 4.13
C PHE A 246 -24.30 17.22 4.97
N GLU A 247 -24.05 16.77 6.19
CA GLU A 247 -25.08 16.23 7.09
C GLU A 247 -26.06 17.32 7.53
N SER A 248 -25.55 18.53 7.81
CA SER A 248 -26.40 19.68 8.14
C SER A 248 -27.34 20.05 6.99
N LEU A 249 -26.88 19.90 5.75
CA LEU A 249 -27.68 20.17 4.57
C LEU A 249 -28.85 19.21 4.47
N PHE A 250 -28.60 17.91 4.61
CA PHE A 250 -29.66 16.91 4.53
C PHE A 250 -30.63 17.00 5.71
N VAL A 251 -30.14 17.19 6.96
CA VAL A 251 -31.03 17.38 8.13
C VAL A 251 -31.94 18.58 7.92
N ASN A 252 -31.39 19.72 7.51
CA ASN A 252 -32.17 20.93 7.28
C ASN A 252 -33.10 20.83 6.07
N ALA A 253 -32.75 20.03 5.07
CA ALA A 253 -33.61 19.78 3.91
C ALA A 253 -34.77 18.84 4.24
N VAL A 254 -34.59 17.89 5.16
CA VAL A 254 -35.70 17.11 5.73
C VAL A 254 -36.63 18.01 6.56
N LEU A 255 -36.07 18.98 7.30
CA LEU A 255 -36.85 19.94 8.09
C LEU A 255 -37.55 21.00 7.23
N SER A 256 -36.96 21.38 6.10
CA SER A 256 -37.46 22.41 5.18
C SER A 256 -37.20 22.00 3.74
N PRO A 257 -38.07 21.16 3.14
CA PRO A 257 -37.88 20.63 1.78
C PRO A 257 -37.84 21.71 0.70
N GLU A 258 -38.46 22.87 0.94
CA GLU A 258 -38.56 23.97 -0.03
C GLU A 258 -37.23 24.70 -0.24
N ASP A 259 -36.33 24.67 0.76
CA ASP A 259 -35.01 25.29 0.70
C ASP A 259 -33.89 24.32 0.28
N ALA A 260 -34.23 23.03 0.09
CA ALA A 260 -33.27 21.95 -0.08
C ALA A 260 -32.36 22.15 -1.30
N GLU A 261 -32.94 22.51 -2.45
CA GLU A 261 -32.20 22.73 -3.70
C GLU A 261 -31.25 23.92 -3.59
N LYS A 262 -31.73 25.06 -3.06
CA LYS A 262 -30.93 26.27 -2.90
C LYS A 262 -29.70 26.03 -2.03
N ARG A 263 -29.86 25.29 -0.92
CA ARG A 263 -28.74 24.93 -0.04
C ARG A 263 -27.75 23.99 -0.72
N ALA A 264 -28.23 23.05 -1.54
CA ALA A 264 -27.35 22.16 -2.30
C ALA A 264 -26.49 22.96 -3.29
N GLU A 265 -27.06 24.02 -3.89
CA GLU A 265 -26.29 24.94 -4.74
C GLU A 265 -25.25 25.74 -3.96
N GLU A 266 -25.60 26.26 -2.78
CA GLU A 266 -24.68 26.99 -1.91
C GLU A 266 -23.50 26.11 -1.48
N LEU A 267 -23.76 24.84 -1.12
CA LEU A 267 -22.71 23.89 -0.74
C LEU A 267 -21.79 23.55 -1.91
N ALA A 268 -22.35 23.30 -3.10
CA ALA A 268 -21.54 23.03 -4.29
C ALA A 268 -20.64 24.22 -4.65
N ALA A 269 -21.11 25.46 -4.46
CA ALA A 269 -20.31 26.65 -4.67
C ALA A 269 -19.13 26.74 -3.69
N GLN A 270 -19.35 26.43 -2.40
CA GLN A 270 -18.28 26.38 -1.40
C GLN A 270 -17.22 25.34 -1.74
N ILE A 271 -17.63 24.15 -2.20
CA ILE A 271 -16.71 23.09 -2.61
C ILE A 271 -15.85 23.55 -3.80
N ARG A 272 -16.45 24.22 -4.79
CA ARG A 272 -15.71 24.78 -5.93
C ARG A 272 -14.66 25.79 -5.48
N GLU A 273 -15.02 26.73 -4.61
CA GLU A 273 -14.08 27.75 -4.11
C GLU A 273 -12.88 27.12 -3.39
N ARG A 274 -13.11 26.08 -2.57
CA ARG A 274 -12.05 25.33 -1.91
C ARG A 274 -11.14 24.59 -2.90
N ALA A 275 -11.71 23.99 -3.95
CA ALA A 275 -10.96 23.31 -4.99
C ALA A 275 -9.98 24.28 -5.71
N GLU A 276 -10.43 25.50 -6.01
CA GLU A 276 -9.62 26.54 -6.64
C GLU A 276 -8.46 27.00 -5.73
N ALA A 277 -8.74 27.18 -4.43
CA ALA A 277 -7.74 27.56 -3.43
C ALA A 277 -6.66 26.49 -3.28
N SER A 278 -7.04 25.21 -3.16
CA SER A 278 -6.12 24.08 -3.06
C SER A 278 -5.20 23.98 -4.28
N ARG A 279 -5.75 24.12 -5.50
CA ARG A 279 -4.97 24.11 -6.75
C ARG A 279 -3.95 25.26 -6.81
N THR A 280 -4.31 26.43 -6.30
CA THR A 280 -3.41 27.60 -6.27
C THR A 280 -2.27 27.40 -5.26
N GLY A 281 -2.55 26.79 -4.11
CA GLY A 281 -1.54 26.40 -3.12
C GLY A 281 -0.60 25.30 -3.62
N ALA A 282 -1.14 24.28 -4.30
CA ALA A 282 -0.36 23.18 -4.86
C ALA A 282 0.61 23.63 -5.97
N GLN A 283 0.31 24.72 -6.70
CA GLN A 283 1.23 25.30 -7.69
C GLN A 283 2.47 25.98 -7.07
N LEU A 284 2.42 26.33 -5.77
CA LEU A 284 3.57 26.89 -5.04
C LEU A 284 4.55 25.80 -4.57
N LEU A 285 4.05 24.58 -4.35
CA LEU A 285 4.86 23.39 -4.19
C LEU A 285 5.23 22.88 -5.59
N SER A 286 6.42 22.31 -5.73
CA SER A 286 6.97 21.86 -7.03
C SER A 286 5.89 21.14 -7.87
N PRO A 287 5.82 21.37 -9.19
CA PRO A 287 4.81 20.71 -10.03
C PRO A 287 4.86 19.21 -9.73
N VAL A 288 3.72 18.64 -9.33
CA VAL A 288 3.53 17.21 -9.14
C VAL A 288 4.13 16.54 -10.36
N GLU A 289 5.31 15.93 -10.21
CA GLU A 289 5.98 15.26 -11.32
C GLU A 289 5.00 14.20 -11.81
N ARG A 290 4.58 14.33 -13.07
CA ARG A 290 3.76 13.30 -13.72
C ARG A 290 4.51 11.99 -13.55
N LEU A 291 3.88 11.03 -12.87
CA LEU A 291 4.43 9.70 -12.69
C LEU A 291 4.79 9.14 -14.08
N ASP A 292 6.07 8.80 -14.27
CA ASP A 292 6.56 8.23 -15.53
C ASP A 292 6.18 6.74 -15.58
N PRO A 293 5.25 6.33 -16.47
CA PRO A 293 4.86 4.94 -16.58
C PRO A 293 6.03 4.03 -16.96
N ALA A 294 7.02 4.54 -17.68
CA ALA A 294 8.21 3.77 -18.06
C ALA A 294 9.08 3.47 -16.83
N ALA A 295 9.27 4.45 -15.94
CA ALA A 295 9.98 4.25 -14.68
C ALA A 295 9.25 3.24 -13.78
N ALA A 296 7.92 3.34 -13.66
CA ALA A 296 7.11 2.39 -12.90
C ALA A 296 7.19 0.96 -13.48
N GLN A 297 7.11 0.82 -14.80
CA GLN A 297 7.24 -0.48 -15.48
C GLN A 297 8.63 -1.08 -15.31
N HIS A 298 9.68 -0.26 -15.30
CA HIS A 298 11.04 -0.71 -15.05
C HIS A 298 11.20 -1.27 -13.63
N VAL A 299 10.58 -0.64 -12.62
CA VAL A 299 10.56 -1.16 -11.25
C VAL A 299 9.76 -2.46 -11.15
N ALA A 300 8.57 -2.52 -11.78
CA ALA A 300 7.72 -3.70 -11.76
C ALA A 300 8.38 -4.93 -12.43
N ASN A 301 9.10 -4.71 -13.53
CA ASN A 301 9.82 -5.77 -14.26
C ASN A 301 11.25 -6.01 -13.73
N HIS A 302 11.62 -5.39 -12.60
CA HIS A 302 12.95 -5.53 -12.08
C HIS A 302 13.19 -6.97 -11.65
N GLN A 303 14.35 -7.54 -11.98
CA GLN A 303 14.74 -8.91 -11.61
C GLN A 303 15.11 -9.07 -10.13
N MET A 304 14.83 -8.08 -9.26
CA MET A 304 15.21 -8.16 -7.84
C MET A 304 14.54 -9.31 -7.10
N PRO A 305 13.23 -9.59 -7.28
CA PRO A 305 12.58 -10.76 -6.69
C PRO A 305 13.32 -12.06 -7.01
N PHE A 306 13.69 -12.26 -8.27
CA PHE A 306 14.42 -13.45 -8.72
C PHE A 306 15.80 -13.58 -8.05
N TRP A 307 16.57 -12.50 -7.96
CA TRP A 307 17.87 -12.54 -7.29
C TRP A 307 17.76 -12.72 -5.77
N THR A 308 16.73 -12.13 -5.17
CA THR A 308 16.45 -12.27 -3.73
C THR A 308 16.08 -13.72 -3.40
N GLU A 309 15.19 -14.33 -4.19
CA GLU A 309 14.84 -15.74 -4.08
C GLU A 309 16.09 -16.61 -4.16
N ARG A 310 16.88 -16.49 -5.23
CA ARG A 310 18.08 -17.33 -5.40
C ARG A 310 19.10 -17.14 -4.28
N LEU A 311 19.34 -15.90 -3.85
CA LEU A 311 20.23 -15.61 -2.72
C LEU A 311 19.75 -16.32 -1.44
N THR A 312 18.47 -16.16 -1.10
CA THR A 312 17.88 -16.75 0.11
C THR A 312 17.93 -18.27 0.07
N LEU A 313 17.51 -18.88 -1.04
CA LEU A 313 17.49 -20.34 -1.18
C LEU A 313 18.90 -20.93 -1.16
N ALA A 314 19.87 -20.32 -1.86
CA ALA A 314 21.26 -20.78 -1.87
C ALA A 314 21.92 -20.66 -0.49
N TYR A 315 21.66 -19.56 0.23
CA TYR A 315 22.16 -19.38 1.59
C TYR A 315 21.65 -20.48 2.53
N LEU A 316 20.34 -20.73 2.53
CA LEU A 316 19.74 -21.76 3.38
C LEU A 316 20.22 -23.17 3.01
N ALA A 317 20.39 -23.46 1.71
CA ALA A 317 20.97 -24.72 1.25
C ALA A 317 22.41 -24.92 1.77
N SER A 318 23.23 -23.86 1.79
CA SER A 318 24.61 -23.94 2.30
C SER A 318 24.71 -24.18 3.81
N ARG A 319 23.62 -23.92 4.56
CA ARG A 319 23.55 -23.98 6.03
C ARG A 319 22.67 -25.12 6.55
N GLN A 320 22.37 -26.13 5.73
CA GLN A 320 21.56 -27.29 6.15
C GLN A 320 22.13 -28.00 7.39
N GLY A 321 23.45 -28.05 7.54
CA GLY A 321 24.12 -28.61 8.72
C GLY A 321 23.91 -27.81 10.01
N GLU A 322 23.47 -26.55 9.92
CA GLU A 322 23.20 -25.66 11.05
C GLU A 322 21.69 -25.59 11.38
N GLY A 323 20.88 -26.47 10.79
CA GLY A 323 19.43 -26.55 11.04
C GLY A 323 18.55 -25.77 10.08
N ALA A 324 19.13 -25.16 9.03
CA ALA A 324 18.37 -24.52 7.97
C ALA A 324 17.67 -25.55 7.06
N SER A 325 16.46 -25.24 6.59
CA SER A 325 15.73 -26.08 5.65
C SER A 325 14.90 -25.26 4.67
N VAL A 326 14.73 -25.80 3.47
CA VAL A 326 13.90 -25.23 2.42
C VAL A 326 12.97 -26.33 1.91
N THR A 327 11.67 -26.10 1.98
CA THR A 327 10.66 -26.99 1.40
C THR A 327 9.71 -26.18 0.53
N LYS A 328 9.42 -26.66 -0.68
CA LYS A 328 8.50 -25.99 -1.59
C LYS A 328 7.06 -26.42 -1.30
N GLY A 329 6.21 -25.47 -0.91
CA GLY A 329 4.78 -25.67 -0.67
C GLY A 329 3.91 -25.24 -1.86
N GLU A 330 2.59 -25.17 -1.67
CA GLU A 330 1.63 -24.79 -2.73
C GLU A 330 1.66 -23.29 -3.05
N VAL A 331 1.86 -22.43 -2.03
CA VAL A 331 1.78 -20.96 -2.16
C VAL A 331 3.16 -20.30 -2.21
N GLY A 332 4.24 -21.03 -1.93
CA GLY A 332 5.60 -20.50 -1.86
C GLY A 332 6.57 -21.49 -1.24
N TYR A 333 7.54 -20.99 -0.48
CA TYR A 333 8.52 -21.82 0.24
C TYR A 333 8.27 -21.77 1.75
N ASP A 334 8.40 -22.91 2.41
CA ASP A 334 8.54 -22.98 3.85
C ASP A 334 10.03 -22.99 4.18
N LEU A 335 10.48 -21.92 4.84
CA LEU A 335 11.87 -21.62 5.11
C LEU A 335 12.15 -21.71 6.60
N ARG A 336 13.22 -22.43 6.96
CA ARG A 336 13.77 -22.44 8.31
C ARG A 336 15.17 -21.87 8.30
N TRP A 337 15.38 -20.83 9.09
CA TRP A 337 16.65 -20.13 9.23
C TRP A 337 17.55 -20.79 10.30
N PRO A 338 18.88 -20.59 10.25
CA PRO A 338 19.82 -21.17 11.24
C PRO A 338 19.59 -20.71 12.69
N ASP A 339 18.97 -19.55 12.88
CA ASP A 339 18.57 -19.01 14.19
C ASP A 339 17.32 -19.71 14.78
N GLY A 340 16.73 -20.64 14.03
CA GLY A 340 15.50 -21.36 14.40
C GLY A 340 14.22 -20.68 13.92
N THR A 341 14.29 -19.51 13.28
CA THR A 341 13.12 -18.80 12.78
C THR A 341 12.50 -19.52 11.59
N GLU A 342 11.17 -19.69 11.61
CA GLU A 342 10.40 -20.29 10.51
C GLU A 342 9.55 -19.24 9.79
N VAL A 343 9.56 -19.26 8.46
CA VAL A 343 8.70 -18.45 7.60
C VAL A 343 7.93 -19.40 6.69
N LYS A 344 6.61 -19.40 6.82
CA LYS A 344 5.72 -20.23 6.00
C LYS A 344 5.20 -19.46 4.80
N ALA A 345 4.95 -20.16 3.70
CA ALA A 345 4.43 -19.58 2.47
C ALA A 345 5.21 -18.31 2.03
N ALA A 346 6.54 -18.36 2.11
CA ALA A 346 7.42 -17.29 1.71
C ALA A 346 7.39 -17.13 0.18
N VAL A 347 7.12 -15.90 -0.27
CA VAL A 347 7.09 -15.50 -1.68
C VAL A 347 8.02 -14.31 -1.89
N PHE A 348 8.56 -14.17 -3.10
CA PHE A 348 9.52 -13.10 -3.41
C PHE A 348 8.95 -12.11 -4.43
N GLY A 349 7.96 -12.53 -5.23
CA GLY A 349 7.29 -11.69 -6.22
C GLY A 349 6.08 -10.94 -5.68
N GLN A 350 5.88 -9.71 -6.16
CA GLN A 350 4.74 -8.87 -5.76
C GLN A 350 3.38 -9.51 -6.13
N ALA A 351 3.26 -10.09 -7.33
CA ALA A 351 2.03 -10.75 -7.76
C ALA A 351 1.67 -11.99 -6.90
N GLU A 352 2.66 -12.67 -6.34
CA GLU A 352 2.45 -13.83 -5.48
C GLU A 352 2.03 -13.41 -4.05
N SER A 353 2.49 -12.23 -3.60
CA SER A 353 2.14 -11.64 -2.31
C SER A 353 0.69 -11.21 -2.17
N GLU A 354 -0.04 -11.05 -3.28
CA GLU A 354 -1.48 -10.75 -3.29
C GLU A 354 -2.33 -11.91 -2.71
N ARG A 355 -1.75 -13.10 -2.57
CA ARG A 355 -2.46 -14.27 -2.04
C ARG A 355 -2.60 -14.17 -0.51
N PRO A 356 -3.81 -14.34 0.05
CA PRO A 356 -4.03 -14.32 1.50
C PRO A 356 -3.15 -15.35 2.22
N GLY A 357 -2.44 -14.92 3.26
CA GLY A 357 -1.58 -15.80 4.08
C GLY A 357 -0.16 -16.01 3.56
N SER A 358 0.23 -15.37 2.45
CA SER A 358 1.62 -15.36 1.97
C SER A 358 2.49 -14.37 2.74
N SER A 359 3.78 -14.68 2.89
CA SER A 359 4.78 -13.79 3.51
C SER A 359 5.77 -13.31 2.46
N CYS A 360 5.72 -12.03 2.09
CA CYS A 360 6.62 -11.47 1.08
C CYS A 360 8.00 -11.17 1.68
N LEU A 361 9.04 -11.83 1.14
CA LEU A 361 10.43 -11.59 1.49
C LEU A 361 11.10 -10.74 0.40
N SER A 362 11.53 -9.53 0.77
CA SER A 362 12.22 -8.58 -0.11
C SER A 362 13.57 -8.16 0.50
N LEU A 363 14.29 -7.25 -0.17
CA LEU A 363 15.52 -6.63 0.36
C LEU A 363 15.30 -5.78 1.61
N GLU A 364 14.03 -5.52 1.97
CA GLU A 364 13.68 -4.83 3.20
C GLU A 364 13.72 -5.74 4.42
N ASP A 365 13.62 -7.06 4.22
CA ASP A 365 13.78 -8.03 5.29
C ASP A 365 15.19 -7.93 5.90
N GLU A 366 15.25 -7.80 7.22
CA GLU A 366 16.51 -7.59 7.95
C GLU A 366 17.51 -8.73 7.72
N ARG A 367 17.03 -9.97 7.58
CA ARG A 367 17.88 -11.15 7.38
C ARG A 367 18.49 -11.13 6.00
N ILE A 368 17.69 -10.85 4.97
CA ILE A 368 18.18 -10.72 3.59
C ILE A 368 19.17 -9.56 3.48
N ARG A 369 18.87 -8.43 4.12
CA ARG A 369 19.79 -7.28 4.16
C ARG A 369 21.09 -7.63 4.88
N ALA A 370 21.04 -8.43 5.95
CA ALA A 370 22.23 -8.92 6.63
C ALA A 370 23.08 -9.82 5.73
N LEU A 371 22.48 -10.68 4.89
CA LEU A 371 23.21 -11.49 3.92
C LEU A 371 24.00 -10.63 2.92
N ILE A 372 23.38 -9.56 2.41
CA ILE A 372 24.00 -8.66 1.42
C ILE A 372 25.09 -7.80 2.06
N LYS A 373 24.92 -7.39 3.32
CA LYS A 373 25.94 -6.65 4.06
C LYS A 373 27.11 -7.52 4.48
N GLY A 374 26.86 -8.79 4.79
CA GLY A 374 27.82 -9.76 5.28
C GLY A 374 28.48 -10.61 4.19
N LEU A 375 28.78 -10.03 3.02
CA LEU A 375 29.49 -10.77 1.96
C LEU A 375 30.84 -11.31 2.47
N PRO A 376 31.19 -12.57 2.16
CA PRO A 376 32.45 -13.14 2.57
C PRO A 376 33.64 -12.41 1.92
N ILE A 377 34.78 -12.42 2.61
CA ILE A 377 36.04 -11.89 2.11
C ILE A 377 36.98 -13.07 1.89
N PHE A 378 37.53 -13.16 0.67
CA PHE A 378 38.58 -14.12 0.37
C PHE A 378 39.93 -13.56 0.81
N ALA A 379 40.55 -14.18 1.81
CA ALA A 379 41.81 -13.72 2.39
C ALA A 379 43.03 -14.38 1.72
N PRO A 380 44.19 -13.69 1.65
CA PRO A 380 45.42 -14.29 1.15
C PRO A 380 45.79 -15.55 1.95
N GLY A 381 46.08 -16.65 1.25
CA GLY A 381 46.46 -17.93 1.86
C GLY A 381 45.29 -18.83 2.26
N GLN A 382 44.03 -18.41 2.05
CA GLN A 382 42.91 -19.35 2.08
C GLN A 382 43.05 -20.39 0.95
N PRO A 383 42.70 -21.66 1.18
CA PRO A 383 42.74 -22.69 0.14
C PRO A 383 41.91 -22.28 -1.07
N LEU A 384 42.50 -22.37 -2.27
CA LEU A 384 41.85 -21.97 -3.51
C LEU A 384 41.14 -23.18 -4.13
N PRO A 385 39.80 -23.24 -4.12
CA PRO A 385 39.06 -24.37 -4.68
C PRO A 385 39.19 -24.42 -6.20
N ALA A 386 39.27 -25.63 -6.73
CA ALA A 386 39.32 -25.90 -8.16
C ALA A 386 37.95 -26.41 -8.65
N VAL A 387 37.40 -25.74 -9.66
CA VAL A 387 36.07 -26.01 -10.19
C VAL A 387 36.07 -26.13 -11.71
N VAL A 388 35.19 -26.99 -12.21
CA VAL A 388 34.82 -27.05 -13.62
C VAL A 388 33.48 -26.34 -13.78
N VAL A 389 33.45 -25.34 -14.66
CA VAL A 389 32.24 -24.59 -14.99
C VAL A 389 31.71 -25.09 -16.35
N PRO A 390 30.57 -25.81 -16.37
CA PRO A 390 29.97 -26.27 -17.62
C PRO A 390 29.70 -25.12 -18.60
N GLY A 391 30.01 -25.33 -19.88
CA GLY A 391 29.80 -24.33 -20.93
C GLY A 391 30.95 -23.32 -21.09
N VAL A 392 32.00 -23.40 -20.27
CA VAL A 392 33.28 -22.71 -20.50
C VAL A 392 34.18 -23.62 -21.34
N SER A 393 34.92 -23.04 -22.30
CA SER A 393 35.77 -23.79 -23.25
C SER A 393 36.83 -24.63 -22.54
N GLU A 394 37.10 -25.84 -23.07
CA GLU A 394 38.12 -26.79 -22.59
C GLU A 394 39.56 -26.26 -22.67
N LYS A 395 39.78 -25.07 -23.23
CA LYS A 395 41.09 -24.40 -23.28
C LYS A 395 41.27 -23.35 -22.17
N VAL A 396 40.22 -23.07 -21.40
CA VAL A 396 40.23 -22.05 -20.36
C VAL A 396 40.72 -22.70 -19.06
N ALA A 397 41.98 -22.44 -18.74
CA ALA A 397 42.59 -22.81 -17.47
C ALA A 397 43.17 -21.54 -16.83
N GLY A 398 42.90 -21.33 -15.54
CA GLY A 398 43.35 -20.13 -14.85
C GLY A 398 42.58 -19.85 -13.58
N THR A 399 42.66 -18.62 -13.11
CA THR A 399 42.02 -18.19 -11.86
C THR A 399 41.02 -17.10 -12.14
N TRP A 400 39.78 -17.33 -11.69
CA TRP A 400 38.72 -16.35 -11.69
C TRP A 400 38.60 -15.73 -10.30
N SER A 401 38.37 -14.42 -10.24
CA SER A 401 38.20 -13.69 -8.98
C SER A 401 37.22 -12.53 -9.12
N LEU A 402 36.47 -12.26 -8.05
CA LEU A 402 35.56 -11.14 -7.95
C LEU A 402 36.06 -10.18 -6.87
N TRP A 403 36.21 -8.91 -7.25
CA TRP A 403 36.72 -7.87 -6.38
C TRP A 403 35.69 -6.76 -6.20
N ARG A 404 35.58 -6.25 -4.97
CA ARG A 404 34.79 -5.08 -4.61
C ARG A 404 35.70 -3.87 -4.52
N ILE A 405 35.35 -2.82 -5.24
CA ILE A 405 35.95 -1.49 -5.16
C ILE A 405 35.00 -0.63 -4.34
N SER A 406 35.40 -0.24 -3.13
CA SER A 406 34.61 0.63 -2.25
C SER A 406 35.24 2.02 -2.13
N LEU A 407 34.35 3.00 -2.06
CA LEU A 407 34.64 4.39 -1.73
C LEU A 407 33.88 4.68 -0.43
N GLN A 408 34.62 4.74 0.68
CA GLN A 408 34.08 5.05 2.00
C GLN A 408 33.71 6.55 2.06
N VAL A 409 32.47 6.86 2.45
CA VAL A 409 31.92 8.23 2.49
C VAL A 409 31.07 8.41 3.74
N GLY A 410 31.65 8.95 4.81
CA GLY A 410 30.93 9.10 6.09
C GLY A 410 30.35 7.76 6.56
N ASP A 411 29.04 7.70 6.77
CA ASP A 411 28.31 6.48 7.18
C ASP A 411 27.88 5.57 6.00
N GLY A 412 28.18 5.97 4.76
CA GLY A 412 27.84 5.24 3.56
C GLY A 412 29.08 4.72 2.82
N HIS A 413 28.89 3.72 1.97
CA HIS A 413 29.91 3.28 1.02
C HIS A 413 29.30 3.21 -0.38
N ARG A 414 30.01 3.74 -1.36
CA ARG A 414 29.71 3.48 -2.78
C ARG A 414 30.58 2.32 -3.22
N GLN A 415 29.99 1.37 -3.95
CA GLN A 415 30.71 0.18 -4.36
C GLN A 415 30.48 -0.17 -5.84
N ARG A 416 31.50 -0.79 -6.43
CA ARG A 416 31.48 -1.45 -7.73
C ARG A 416 32.15 -2.81 -7.60
N PHE A 417 31.80 -3.72 -8.49
CA PHE A 417 32.43 -5.03 -8.57
C PHE A 417 33.16 -5.18 -9.90
N VAL A 418 34.31 -5.84 -9.86
CA VAL A 418 35.09 -6.18 -11.05
C VAL A 418 35.42 -7.66 -11.01
N ALA A 419 35.05 -8.38 -12.08
CA ALA A 419 35.42 -9.77 -12.27
C ALA A 419 36.68 -9.83 -13.12
N VAL A 420 37.65 -10.63 -12.70
CA VAL A 420 38.97 -10.73 -13.33
C VAL A 420 39.31 -12.20 -13.53
N PHE A 421 39.89 -12.51 -14.69
CA PHE A 421 40.39 -13.83 -15.01
C PHE A 421 41.85 -13.75 -15.43
N VAL A 422 42.71 -14.48 -14.72
CA VAL A 422 44.14 -14.63 -15.02
C VAL A 422 44.36 -16.04 -15.54
N ALA A 423 44.69 -16.16 -16.82
CA ALA A 423 44.97 -17.46 -17.44
C ALA A 423 46.24 -18.09 -16.85
N SER A 424 46.40 -19.41 -17.00
CA SER A 424 47.58 -20.15 -16.52
C SER A 424 48.91 -19.66 -17.12
N ASP A 425 48.87 -18.96 -18.26
CA ASP A 425 50.03 -18.33 -18.89
C ASP A 425 50.29 -16.88 -18.41
N GLY A 426 49.53 -16.41 -17.43
CA GLY A 426 49.66 -15.09 -16.82
C GLY A 426 48.89 -13.96 -17.53
N ARG A 427 48.21 -14.23 -18.67
CA ARG A 427 47.43 -13.19 -19.37
C ARG A 427 46.11 -12.89 -18.66
N VAL A 428 45.74 -11.61 -18.61
CA VAL A 428 44.45 -11.15 -18.11
C VAL A 428 43.42 -11.16 -19.23
N LEU A 429 42.32 -11.91 -19.09
CA LEU A 429 41.28 -12.05 -20.10
C LEU A 429 39.92 -11.59 -19.58
N VAL A 430 39.63 -10.30 -19.73
CA VAL A 430 38.39 -9.66 -19.25
C VAL A 430 37.11 -10.28 -19.85
N PRO A 431 37.00 -10.54 -21.17
CA PRO A 431 35.78 -11.15 -21.73
C PRO A 431 35.49 -12.54 -21.15
N THR A 432 36.55 -13.30 -20.87
CA THR A 432 36.46 -14.63 -20.25
C THR A 432 35.98 -14.52 -18.80
N ALA A 433 36.45 -13.53 -18.05
CA ALA A 433 35.99 -13.27 -16.69
C ALA A 433 34.48 -13.02 -16.61
N ARG A 434 33.94 -12.23 -17.53
CA ARG A 434 32.50 -11.96 -17.63
C ARG A 434 31.70 -13.20 -18.04
N THR A 435 32.20 -13.94 -19.04
CA THR A 435 31.53 -15.19 -19.47
C THR A 435 31.45 -16.20 -18.32
N ILE A 436 32.52 -16.34 -17.53
CA ILE A 436 32.52 -17.21 -16.35
C ILE A 436 31.52 -16.71 -15.31
N TRP A 437 31.47 -15.40 -15.04
CA TRP A 437 30.49 -14.82 -14.11
C TRP A 437 29.05 -15.12 -14.53
N ASP A 438 28.70 -14.82 -15.78
CA ASP A 438 27.34 -15.04 -16.30
C ASP A 438 26.95 -16.52 -16.18
N ARG A 439 27.88 -17.44 -16.44
CA ARG A 439 27.67 -18.88 -16.26
C ARG A 439 27.53 -19.30 -14.80
N LEU A 440 28.36 -18.79 -13.89
CA LEU A 440 28.25 -19.08 -12.45
C LEU A 440 26.91 -18.59 -11.89
N VAL A 441 26.37 -17.50 -12.45
CA VAL A 441 25.08 -16.96 -12.08
C VAL A 441 23.93 -17.82 -12.66
N GLU A 442 24.04 -18.33 -13.88
CA GLU A 442 23.04 -19.20 -14.50
C GLU A 442 23.01 -20.60 -13.85
N LEU A 443 24.18 -21.19 -13.60
CA LEU A 443 24.35 -22.51 -13.01
C LEU A 443 23.93 -22.47 -11.53
N GLY A 444 22.73 -22.93 -11.20
CA GLY A 444 22.30 -23.12 -9.80
C GLY A 444 23.22 -24.09 -9.06
N ASP A 445 23.03 -25.39 -9.26
CA ASP A 445 23.77 -26.45 -8.55
C ASP A 445 24.85 -27.12 -9.44
N GLY A 446 25.20 -26.51 -10.57
CA GLY A 446 25.92 -27.17 -11.68
C GLY A 446 27.45 -27.10 -11.63
N VAL A 447 28.05 -26.47 -10.62
CA VAL A 447 29.52 -26.34 -10.53
C VAL A 447 30.10 -27.65 -9.99
N LYS A 448 30.95 -28.31 -10.78
CA LYS A 448 31.63 -29.55 -10.36
C LYS A 448 32.97 -29.21 -9.74
N THR A 449 33.29 -29.82 -8.61
CA THR A 449 34.65 -29.77 -8.06
C THR A 449 35.58 -30.59 -8.96
N ALA A 450 36.69 -29.99 -9.38
CA ALA A 450 37.60 -30.57 -10.37
C ALA A 450 38.72 -31.39 -9.72
N SER A 451 39.43 -30.78 -8.76
CA SER A 451 40.61 -31.34 -8.09
C SER A 451 40.68 -30.91 -6.62
N THR A 452 41.67 -31.43 -5.88
CA THR A 452 42.03 -30.94 -4.54
C THR A 452 42.37 -29.44 -4.60
N ALA A 453 41.90 -28.67 -3.61
CA ALA A 453 42.20 -27.25 -3.49
C ALA A 453 43.72 -27.02 -3.40
N LEU A 454 44.20 -25.89 -3.95
CA LEU A 454 45.59 -25.49 -3.76
C LEU A 454 45.87 -25.21 -2.29
N ASP A 455 47.08 -25.56 -1.86
CA ASP A 455 47.58 -25.23 -0.54
C ASP A 455 47.78 -23.72 -0.34
N ALA A 456 48.03 -23.32 0.91
CA ALA A 456 48.12 -21.91 1.29
C ALA A 456 49.23 -21.15 0.55
N GLN A 457 50.35 -21.80 0.20
CA GLN A 457 51.46 -21.15 -0.51
C GLN A 457 51.12 -20.90 -1.98
N GLY A 458 50.58 -21.89 -2.69
CA GLY A 458 50.14 -21.73 -4.07
C GLY A 458 49.01 -20.69 -4.19
N ALA A 459 48.06 -20.68 -3.25
CA ALA A 459 46.95 -19.73 -3.26
C ALA A 459 47.40 -18.26 -3.15
N VAL A 460 48.50 -17.97 -2.43
CA VAL A 460 49.02 -16.60 -2.29
C VAL A 460 49.55 -16.04 -3.62
N GLU A 461 50.21 -16.86 -4.44
CA GLU A 461 50.72 -16.42 -5.75
C GLU A 461 49.58 -16.08 -6.69
N HIS A 462 48.56 -16.95 -6.75
CA HIS A 462 47.34 -16.69 -7.52
C HIS A 462 46.63 -15.42 -7.02
N TYR A 463 46.51 -15.22 -5.71
CA TYR A 463 45.93 -14.00 -5.12
C TYR A 463 46.67 -12.74 -5.55
N ARG A 464 48.01 -12.75 -5.52
CA ARG A 464 48.83 -11.60 -5.95
C ARG A 464 48.61 -11.28 -7.42
N ALA A 465 48.63 -12.28 -8.30
CA ALA A 465 48.41 -12.09 -9.73
C ALA A 465 47.00 -11.53 -10.01
N ALA A 466 45.98 -12.09 -9.35
CA ALA A 466 44.60 -11.61 -9.47
C ALA A 466 44.44 -10.18 -8.94
N ARG A 467 45.13 -9.82 -7.85
CA ARG A 467 45.09 -8.47 -7.29
C ARG A 467 45.65 -7.43 -8.25
N VAL A 468 46.83 -7.69 -8.84
CA VAL A 468 47.44 -6.76 -9.83
C VAL A 468 46.48 -6.54 -11.00
N ALA A 469 45.91 -7.63 -11.51
CA ALA A 469 44.92 -7.54 -12.59
C ALA A 469 43.65 -6.80 -12.17
N ALA A 470 43.19 -6.93 -10.92
CA ALA A 470 42.03 -6.20 -10.39
C ALA A 470 42.31 -4.70 -10.18
N GLU A 471 43.53 -4.34 -9.77
CA GLU A 471 43.96 -2.94 -9.65
C GLU A 471 43.98 -2.26 -11.03
N GLU A 472 44.53 -2.92 -12.05
CA GLU A 472 44.55 -2.40 -13.43
C GLU A 472 43.15 -2.30 -14.04
N GLN A 473 42.35 -3.36 -13.98
CA GLN A 473 41.01 -3.38 -14.58
C GLN A 473 39.99 -2.57 -13.76
N GLY A 474 40.23 -2.39 -12.47
CA GLY A 474 39.37 -1.64 -11.56
C GLY A 474 39.58 -0.13 -11.61
N ALA A 475 40.74 0.35 -12.09
CA ALA A 475 41.06 1.78 -12.11
C ALA A 475 39.99 2.66 -12.80
N PRO A 476 39.46 2.31 -14.00
CA PRO A 476 38.40 3.11 -14.64
C PRO A 476 37.09 3.15 -13.83
N LEU A 477 36.74 2.04 -13.18
CA LEU A 477 35.54 1.95 -12.32
C LEU A 477 35.70 2.79 -11.06
N PHE A 478 36.91 2.84 -10.51
CA PHE A 478 37.24 3.71 -9.39
C PHE A 478 37.14 5.19 -9.77
N ASP A 479 37.71 5.58 -10.91
CA ASP A 479 37.63 6.96 -11.41
C ASP A 479 36.19 7.38 -11.66
N GLU A 480 35.36 6.49 -12.22
CA GLU A 480 33.93 6.73 -12.39
C GLU A 480 33.21 6.93 -11.04
N LEU A 481 33.50 6.10 -10.04
CA LEU A 481 32.96 6.22 -8.69
C LEU A 481 33.32 7.56 -8.04
N VAL A 482 34.59 7.96 -8.14
CA VAL A 482 35.09 9.24 -7.62
C VAL A 482 34.40 10.41 -8.31
N SER A 483 34.31 10.37 -9.65
CA SER A 483 33.65 11.41 -10.45
C SER A 483 32.18 11.56 -10.08
N ASN A 484 31.44 10.46 -10.01
CA ASN A 484 30.03 10.43 -9.62
C ASN A 484 29.80 10.94 -8.19
N HIS A 485 30.69 10.60 -7.25
CA HIS A 485 30.64 11.08 -5.88
C HIS A 485 30.85 12.59 -5.80
N ARG A 486 31.89 13.12 -6.45
CA ARG A 486 32.16 14.57 -6.52
C ARG A 486 31.00 15.34 -7.14
N ALA A 487 30.45 14.86 -8.25
CA ALA A 487 29.29 15.48 -8.90
C ALA A 487 28.05 15.48 -7.98
N SER A 488 27.86 14.43 -7.19
CA SER A 488 26.78 14.35 -6.19
C SER A 488 26.96 15.38 -5.09
N LEU A 489 28.17 15.48 -4.51
CA LEU A 489 28.49 16.48 -3.50
C LEU A 489 28.31 17.91 -4.02
N GLU A 490 28.67 18.18 -5.27
CA GLU A 490 28.48 19.49 -5.87
C GLU A 490 26.99 19.85 -6.03
N ARG A 491 26.15 18.89 -6.44
CA ARG A 491 24.70 19.09 -6.50
C ARG A 491 24.10 19.33 -5.12
N GLU A 492 24.50 18.54 -4.12
CA GLU A 492 24.08 18.70 -2.74
C GLU A 492 24.53 20.07 -2.18
N ARG A 493 25.76 20.49 -2.47
CA ARG A 493 26.29 21.80 -2.09
C ARG A 493 25.46 22.93 -2.68
N LYS A 494 25.12 22.86 -3.98
CA LYS A 494 24.28 23.87 -4.65
C LYS A 494 22.88 23.93 -4.05
N LYS A 495 22.22 22.77 -3.86
CA LYS A 495 20.88 22.68 -3.25
C LYS A 495 20.87 23.21 -1.81
N GLY A 496 21.82 22.78 -0.99
CA GLY A 496 21.95 23.22 0.39
C GLY A 496 22.19 24.72 0.49
N SER A 497 23.13 25.26 -0.30
CA SER A 497 23.39 26.72 -0.33
C SER A 497 22.15 27.53 -0.69
N TYR A 498 21.38 27.10 -1.69
CA TYR A 498 20.11 27.74 -2.04
C TYR A 498 19.09 27.68 -0.91
N ALA A 499 18.92 26.52 -0.26
CA ALA A 499 18.00 26.33 0.85
C ALA A 499 18.36 27.19 2.07
N PHE A 500 19.63 27.21 2.47
CA PHE A 500 20.12 28.08 3.55
C PHE A 500 19.95 29.57 3.20
N ALA A 501 20.19 29.98 1.95
CA ALA A 501 19.97 31.35 1.50
C ALA A 501 18.48 31.76 1.52
N ALA A 502 17.56 30.84 1.21
CA ALA A 502 16.12 31.07 1.31
C ALA A 502 15.67 31.19 2.78
N ARG A 503 16.11 30.27 3.65
CA ARG A 503 15.81 30.30 5.10
C ARG A 503 16.37 31.54 5.78
N ARG A 504 17.53 32.03 5.33
CA ARG A 504 18.15 33.28 5.79
C ARG A 504 17.29 34.49 5.45
N ARG A 505 16.87 34.62 4.17
CA ARG A 505 15.96 35.68 3.71
C ARG A 505 14.62 35.68 4.44
N ALA A 506 14.06 34.50 4.73
CA ALA A 506 12.83 34.38 5.52
C ALA A 506 13.04 34.84 6.97
N SER A 507 14.16 34.46 7.59
CA SER A 507 14.50 34.85 8.97
C SER A 507 14.76 36.36 9.10
N GLU A 508 15.29 37.00 8.06
CA GLU A 508 15.53 38.45 8.02
C GLU A 508 14.24 39.29 8.04
N ARG A 509 13.14 38.73 7.51
CA ARG A 509 11.81 39.37 7.47
C ARG A 509 11.06 39.34 8.81
N ILE A 510 11.60 38.65 9.83
CA ILE A 510 10.99 38.59 11.16
C ILE A 510 11.08 39.97 11.83
N GLY A 511 9.93 40.53 12.23
CA GLY A 511 9.83 41.88 12.78
C GLY A 511 10.45 42.07 14.17
N LEU A 512 10.58 41.01 14.97
CA LEU A 512 11.16 41.05 16.32
C LEU A 512 12.69 40.89 16.28
N PRO A 513 13.50 41.91 16.67
CA PRO A 513 14.96 41.88 16.50
C PRO A 513 15.68 40.76 17.27
N GLN A 514 15.22 40.46 18.49
CA GLN A 514 15.82 39.42 19.33
C GLN A 514 15.59 38.02 18.75
N VAL A 515 14.38 37.75 18.26
CA VAL A 515 13.99 36.48 17.62
C VAL A 515 14.75 36.29 16.30
N ARG A 516 14.84 37.34 15.48
CA ARG A 516 15.64 37.34 14.25
C ARG A 516 17.11 37.03 14.52
N ALA A 517 17.73 37.71 15.50
CA ALA A 517 19.14 37.52 15.83
C ALA A 517 19.43 36.12 16.41
N TRP A 518 18.47 35.51 17.11
CA TRP A 518 18.58 34.14 17.59
C TRP A 518 18.43 33.13 16.44
N ARG A 519 17.41 33.28 15.59
CA ARG A 519 17.18 32.41 14.42
C ARG A 519 18.35 32.44 13.42
N LEU A 520 18.91 33.62 13.15
CA LEU A 520 20.07 33.75 12.26
C LEU A 520 21.34 33.10 12.83
N ARG A 521 21.53 33.16 14.16
CA ARG A 521 22.64 32.47 14.83
C ARG A 521 22.49 30.96 14.74
N GLN A 522 21.31 30.42 15.04
CA GLN A 522 21.05 29.00 14.87
C GLN A 522 21.24 28.54 13.43
N LEU A 523 20.72 29.28 12.45
CA LEU A 523 20.89 28.94 11.04
C LEU A 523 22.37 28.93 10.61
N ALA A 524 23.18 29.85 11.15
CA ALA A 524 24.62 29.91 10.88
C ALA A 524 25.41 28.79 11.58
N GLU A 525 24.93 28.24 12.68
CA GLU A 525 25.49 27.04 13.32
C GLU A 525 25.13 25.78 12.52
N GLU A 526 23.86 25.65 12.11
CA GLU A 526 23.40 24.56 11.23
C GLU A 526 24.18 24.55 9.90
N GLU A 527 24.36 25.70 9.26
CA GLU A 527 25.10 25.80 7.99
C GLU A 527 26.58 25.41 8.17
N ARG A 528 27.21 25.80 9.29
CA ARG A 528 28.59 25.40 9.60
C ARG A 528 28.73 23.90 9.85
N ALA A 529 27.80 23.32 10.60
CA ALA A 529 27.78 21.88 10.84
C ALA A 529 27.61 21.10 9.54
N TRP A 530 26.66 21.51 8.69
CA TRP A 530 26.42 20.90 7.38
C TRP A 530 27.64 21.03 6.45
N GLN A 531 28.30 22.19 6.41
CA GLN A 531 29.53 22.36 5.62
C GLN A 531 30.67 21.47 6.11
N ALA A 532 30.84 21.32 7.43
CA ALA A 532 31.84 20.44 8.02
C ALA A 532 31.56 18.96 7.68
N GLU A 533 30.31 18.53 7.73
CA GLU A 533 29.89 17.18 7.32
C GLU A 533 30.17 16.94 5.83
N LEU A 534 29.81 17.90 4.97
CA LEU A 534 30.06 17.80 3.54
C LEU A 534 31.56 17.74 3.22
N ALA A 535 32.39 18.51 3.93
CA ALA A 535 33.85 18.46 3.82
C ALA A 535 34.43 17.13 4.30
N ALA A 536 33.90 16.55 5.39
CA ALA A 536 34.32 15.22 5.84
C ALA A 536 34.04 14.13 4.79
N ARG A 537 32.94 14.24 4.04
CA ARG A 537 32.57 13.34 2.95
C ARG A 537 33.39 13.53 1.66
N GLU A 538 34.20 14.58 1.54
CA GLU A 538 35.15 14.77 0.43
C GLU A 538 36.40 13.90 0.58
N ALA A 539 36.74 13.48 1.80
CA ALA A 539 37.85 12.56 2.04
C ALA A 539 37.51 11.16 1.51
N ILE A 540 38.23 10.73 0.48
CA ILE A 540 38.02 9.45 -0.19
C ILE A 540 39.11 8.48 0.24
N LEU A 541 38.71 7.35 0.81
CA LEU A 541 39.60 6.21 1.07
C LEU A 541 39.24 5.07 0.11
N PRO A 542 40.10 4.76 -0.88
CA PRO A 542 39.88 3.63 -1.78
C PRO A 542 40.12 2.32 -1.03
N GLU A 543 39.21 1.37 -1.23
CA GLU A 543 39.35 0.01 -0.72
C GLU A 543 39.10 -0.99 -1.85
N LEU A 544 39.99 -1.97 -1.96
CA LEU A 544 39.88 -3.08 -2.91
C LEU A 544 39.88 -4.40 -2.13
N THR A 545 38.72 -5.06 -2.09
CA THR A 545 38.51 -6.30 -1.33
C THR A 545 38.23 -7.46 -2.26
N CYS A 546 38.89 -8.60 -2.07
CA CYS A 546 38.53 -9.83 -2.79
C CYS A 546 37.33 -10.49 -2.12
N ILE A 547 36.26 -10.74 -2.89
CA ILE A 547 35.01 -11.33 -2.39
C ILE A 547 35.00 -12.85 -2.61
N SER A 548 35.46 -13.28 -3.78
CA SER A 548 35.50 -14.70 -4.14
C SER A 548 36.62 -14.98 -5.12
N MET A 549 37.20 -16.17 -5.03
CA MET A 549 38.30 -16.60 -5.88
C MET A 549 38.21 -18.12 -6.09
N VAL A 550 38.27 -18.55 -7.35
CA VAL A 550 38.24 -19.97 -7.71
C VAL A 550 39.23 -20.25 -8.85
N ARG A 551 39.84 -21.44 -8.85
CA ARG A 551 40.61 -21.94 -9.99
C ARG A 551 39.67 -22.63 -10.97
N ILE A 552 39.69 -22.22 -12.23
CA ILE A 552 38.92 -22.82 -13.31
C ILE A 552 39.80 -23.85 -14.01
N GLU A 553 39.30 -25.07 -14.07
CA GLU A 553 39.95 -26.17 -14.79
C GLU A 553 39.18 -26.55 -16.05
N PRO A 554 39.89 -26.96 -17.11
CA PRO A 554 39.25 -27.41 -18.34
C PRO A 554 38.49 -28.71 -18.13
N LEU A 555 37.41 -28.90 -18.89
CA LEU A 555 36.68 -30.16 -19.00
C LEU A 555 37.60 -31.21 -19.66
N GLY A 556 38.51 -31.84 -18.89
CA GLY A 556 39.51 -32.71 -19.51
C GLY A 556 40.52 -33.44 -18.64
N THR A 557 40.55 -33.27 -17.32
CA THR A 557 41.42 -34.08 -16.45
C THR A 557 40.61 -34.80 -15.39
N PRO A 558 40.26 -36.09 -15.60
CA PRO A 558 39.92 -36.96 -14.50
C PRO A 558 41.19 -37.25 -13.70
N THR A 559 41.14 -37.07 -12.39
CA THR A 559 41.93 -37.88 -11.46
C THR A 559 41.00 -38.84 -10.74
#